data_AF-A0A7C5YVZ9-F1
#
_entry.id   AF-A0A7C5YVZ9-F1
#
_cell.length_a   1.000
_cell.length_b   1.000
_cell.length_c   1.000
_cell.angle_alpha   90.00
_cell.angle_beta   90.00
_cell.angle_gamma   90.00
#
_symmetry.space_group_name_H-M   'P 1'
#
loop_
_entity.id
_entity.type
_entity.pdbx_description
1 polymer ?
#
loop_
_entity_poly.entity_id
_entity_poly.type
_entity_poly.pdbx_seq_one_letter_code
_entity_poly.pdbx_strand_id
1 'polypeptide(L)'
;MQKTTCLSAVLLLALSLALSCTLPAASTPVAPAPGRPATPPQSLSPGGAGPAAGATYYVRPDGGDADQCTGLVDAPYPGSGSHQPCAWDHPFRALQPSGEAGVPGTVRIAGGDTLMIAAGSYRLGYGAPGAENCHSEYPWDCVMPPVPSGPDAAHPTRILGRGWDAGCPNPPELWGTERAAHLLDLSGTHYAEIACLEL
;
A
#
# COMPACT_ATOMS: atom_id res chain seq x y z
N MET A 1 -46.14 -22.07 13.54
CA MET A 1 -46.12 -23.37 14.24
C MET A 1 -45.12 -24.28 13.54
N GLN A 2 -44.56 -25.25 14.29
CA GLN A 2 -43.53 -26.23 13.91
C GLN A 2 -42.05 -25.80 13.97
N LYS A 3 -41.45 -26.16 15.13
CA LYS A 3 -40.03 -26.25 15.49
C LYS A 3 -39.33 -27.37 14.72
N THR A 4 -38.03 -27.22 14.41
CA THR A 4 -37.08 -28.35 14.52
C THR A 4 -35.69 -27.87 14.92
N THR A 5 -35.28 -28.28 16.10
CA THR A 5 -33.95 -28.15 16.69
C THR A 5 -33.11 -29.37 16.30
N CYS A 6 -31.82 -29.20 15.98
CA CYS A 6 -30.80 -30.26 16.03
C CYS A 6 -29.52 -29.61 16.59
N LEU A 7 -29.31 -29.65 17.90
CA LEU A 7 -28.67 -30.73 18.67
C LEU A 7 -27.18 -30.90 18.33
N SER A 8 -26.37 -30.44 19.29
CA SER A 8 -24.92 -30.54 19.39
C SER A 8 -24.40 -31.97 19.28
N ALA A 9 -23.23 -32.13 18.65
CA ALA A 9 -22.36 -33.29 18.88
C ALA A 9 -20.91 -32.83 18.95
N VAL A 10 -20.39 -32.90 20.18
CA VAL A 10 -19.00 -32.79 20.59
C VAL A 10 -18.18 -33.92 19.94
N LEU A 11 -17.01 -33.61 19.36
CA LEU A 11 -15.94 -34.59 19.24
C LEU A 11 -14.57 -33.94 19.44
N LEU A 12 -13.95 -34.32 20.55
CA LEU A 12 -12.53 -34.14 20.89
C LEU A 12 -11.63 -34.95 19.94
N LEU A 13 -10.36 -34.52 19.85
CA LEU A 13 -9.09 -35.22 19.49
C LEU A 13 -8.30 -34.38 18.47
N ALA A 14 -6.99 -34.19 18.54
CA ALA A 14 -5.99 -34.50 19.54
C ALA A 14 -4.77 -33.59 19.31
N LEU A 15 -3.99 -33.47 20.37
CA LEU A 15 -2.72 -32.78 20.54
C LEU A 15 -1.62 -33.42 19.66
N SER A 16 -0.88 -32.63 18.88
CA SER A 16 0.44 -33.03 18.39
C SER A 16 1.40 -31.85 18.37
N LEU A 17 2.07 -31.67 19.52
CA LEU A 17 3.32 -30.93 19.67
C LEU A 17 4.41 -31.65 18.86
N ALA A 18 4.96 -31.01 17.83
CA ALA A 18 6.23 -31.39 17.23
C ALA A 18 7.29 -30.34 17.60
N LEU A 19 7.90 -30.56 18.76
CA LEU A 19 9.01 -29.81 19.31
C LEU A 19 10.29 -30.18 18.55
N SER A 20 10.67 -29.39 17.54
CA SER A 20 11.92 -29.59 16.80
C SER A 20 13.02 -28.73 17.40
N CYS A 21 13.86 -29.36 18.23
CA CYS A 21 15.13 -28.82 18.71
C CYS A 21 16.13 -28.75 17.55
N THR A 22 16.46 -27.56 17.06
CA THR A 22 17.69 -27.34 16.28
C THR A 22 18.74 -26.71 17.17
N LEU A 23 19.75 -27.51 17.52
CA LEU A 23 20.96 -27.08 18.21
C LEU A 23 21.76 -26.08 17.36
N PRO A 24 22.26 -24.98 17.93
CA PRO A 24 23.29 -24.17 17.29
C PRO A 24 24.66 -24.85 17.43
N ALA A 25 25.31 -25.12 16.30
CA ALA A 25 26.70 -25.56 16.27
C ALA A 25 27.62 -24.41 16.72
N ALA A 26 28.50 -24.71 17.68
CA ALA A 26 29.52 -23.79 18.19
C ALA A 26 30.57 -23.52 17.12
N SER A 27 30.71 -22.25 16.71
CA SER A 27 31.79 -21.78 15.85
C SER A 27 33.05 -21.51 16.69
N THR A 28 34.15 -22.12 16.27
CA THR A 28 35.49 -22.03 16.84
C THR A 28 36.06 -20.60 16.88
N PRO A 29 36.84 -20.23 17.91
CA PRO A 29 37.58 -18.96 17.93
C PRO A 29 38.76 -19.01 16.95
N VAL A 30 38.77 -18.10 15.97
CA VAL A 30 39.89 -17.85 15.07
C VAL A 30 40.97 -17.04 15.81
N ALA A 31 42.21 -17.50 15.72
CA ALA A 31 43.39 -16.86 16.29
C ALA A 31 43.69 -15.49 15.62
N PRO A 32 44.28 -14.53 16.36
CA PRO A 32 44.61 -13.21 15.83
C PRO A 32 45.80 -13.24 14.86
N ALA A 33 45.61 -12.69 13.67
CA ALA A 33 46.68 -12.43 12.71
C ALA A 33 47.50 -11.17 13.12
N PRO A 34 48.81 -11.12 12.80
CA PRO A 34 49.66 -10.01 13.17
C PRO A 34 49.47 -8.77 12.26
N GLY A 35 49.41 -7.61 12.92
CA GLY A 35 49.77 -6.26 12.47
C GLY A 35 49.60 -5.89 10.99
N ARG A 36 48.50 -5.20 10.67
CA ARG A 36 48.44 -4.33 9.48
C ARG A 36 48.99 -2.94 9.84
N PRO A 37 49.79 -2.31 8.94
CA PRO A 37 50.25 -0.94 9.13
C PRO A 37 49.09 0.06 9.12
N ALA A 38 49.23 1.10 9.94
CA ALA A 38 48.22 2.13 10.18
C ALA A 38 47.83 2.86 8.89
N THR A 39 46.55 2.79 8.55
CA THR A 39 45.91 3.61 7.52
C THR A 39 45.85 5.07 8.02
N PRO A 40 46.21 6.07 7.20
CA PRO A 40 46.06 7.48 7.59
C PRO A 40 44.58 7.81 7.85
N PRO A 41 44.29 8.77 8.75
CA PRO A 41 42.91 9.10 9.13
C PRO A 41 42.17 9.63 7.90
N GLN A 42 41.19 8.85 7.44
CA GLN A 42 40.22 9.35 6.48
C GLN A 42 39.35 10.36 7.21
N SER A 43 39.40 11.61 6.74
CA SER A 43 38.49 12.67 7.14
C SER A 43 37.08 12.22 6.79
N LEU A 44 36.31 11.80 7.82
CA LEU A 44 34.88 11.56 7.70
C LEU A 44 34.21 12.93 7.53
N SER A 45 34.02 13.36 6.28
CA SER A 45 32.98 14.35 6.01
C SER A 45 31.64 13.75 6.45
N PRO A 46 30.84 14.45 7.26
CA PRO A 46 29.48 14.03 7.52
C PRO A 46 28.71 14.22 6.22
N GLY A 47 28.60 13.16 5.43
CA GLY A 47 27.60 13.07 4.38
C GLY A 47 26.26 13.14 5.06
N GLY A 48 25.68 14.34 5.11
CA GLY A 48 24.30 14.52 5.51
C GLY A 48 23.46 13.64 4.60
N ALA A 49 22.88 12.58 5.15
CA ALA A 49 21.83 11.85 4.50
C ALA A 49 20.68 12.85 4.31
N GLY A 50 20.59 13.43 3.11
CA GLY A 50 19.37 14.12 2.71
C GLY A 50 18.20 13.15 2.92
N PRO A 51 17.01 13.66 3.27
CA PRO A 51 15.82 12.82 3.40
C PRO A 51 15.72 11.93 2.15
N ALA A 52 15.59 10.63 2.36
CA ALA A 52 15.41 9.69 1.27
C ALA A 52 14.15 10.11 0.51
N ALA A 53 14.26 10.28 -0.81
CA ALA A 53 13.10 10.58 -1.64
C ALA A 53 12.05 9.48 -1.49
N GLY A 54 10.77 9.86 -1.38
CA GLY A 54 9.67 8.90 -1.29
C GLY A 54 9.56 8.02 -2.53
N ALA A 55 8.98 6.84 -2.35
CA ALA A 55 8.76 5.89 -3.44
C ALA A 55 7.68 6.39 -4.40
N THR A 56 7.76 5.99 -5.67
CA THR A 56 6.69 6.21 -6.64
C THR A 56 5.97 4.89 -6.90
N TYR A 57 4.66 4.90 -6.70
CA TYR A 57 3.74 3.82 -7.03
C TYR A 57 2.92 4.19 -8.25
N TYR A 58 2.52 3.18 -9.02
CA TYR A 58 1.80 3.34 -10.27
C TYR A 58 0.46 2.62 -10.20
N VAL A 59 -0.57 3.27 -10.73
CA VAL A 59 -1.91 2.71 -10.93
C VAL A 59 -2.25 2.78 -12.42
N ARG A 60 -2.78 1.69 -12.99
CA ARG A 60 -3.23 1.62 -14.38
C ARG A 60 -4.29 0.53 -14.57
N PRO A 61 -5.21 0.64 -15.55
CA PRO A 61 -6.32 -0.31 -15.68
C PRO A 61 -5.92 -1.76 -15.99
N ASP A 62 -4.73 -1.97 -16.56
CA ASP A 62 -4.13 -3.28 -16.89
C ASP A 62 -3.07 -3.71 -15.87
N GLY A 63 -3.06 -3.08 -14.68
CA GLY A 63 -2.29 -3.52 -13.51
C GLY A 63 -2.87 -4.76 -12.84
N GLY A 64 -2.32 -5.11 -11.67
CA GLY A 64 -2.81 -6.20 -10.83
C GLY A 64 -3.23 -5.72 -9.46
N ASP A 65 -3.85 -6.61 -8.67
CA ASP A 65 -4.16 -6.30 -7.27
C ASP A 65 -2.89 -6.19 -6.39
N ALA A 66 -3.08 -5.95 -5.09
CA ALA A 66 -1.98 -5.75 -4.15
C ALA A 66 -1.17 -7.03 -3.82
N ASP A 67 -1.72 -8.22 -4.08
CA ASP A 67 -1.00 -9.49 -3.91
C ASP A 67 -0.20 -9.82 -5.19
N GLN A 68 -0.74 -9.43 -6.34
CA GLN A 68 -0.17 -9.63 -7.66
C GLN A 68 0.98 -8.68 -7.96
N CYS A 69 0.84 -7.39 -7.65
CA CYS A 69 1.76 -6.33 -8.06
C CYS A 69 2.34 -5.56 -6.87
N THR A 70 3.62 -5.21 -6.95
CA THR A 70 4.28 -4.35 -5.96
C THR A 70 3.85 -2.88 -6.05
N GLY A 71 3.30 -2.46 -7.19
CA GLY A 71 2.94 -1.08 -7.48
C GLY A 71 4.14 -0.20 -7.88
N LEU A 72 5.39 -0.69 -7.76
CA LEU A 72 6.60 0.13 -7.90
C LEU A 72 7.11 0.31 -9.33
N VAL A 73 6.49 -0.37 -10.30
CA VAL A 73 6.90 -0.32 -11.71
C VAL A 73 5.70 -0.01 -12.57
N ASP A 74 5.87 0.94 -13.48
CA ASP A 74 4.87 1.28 -14.49
C ASP A 74 4.79 0.23 -15.60
N ALA A 75 4.19 -0.92 -15.28
CA ALA A 75 4.00 -2.03 -16.21
C ALA A 75 2.66 -2.74 -15.94
N PRO A 76 2.04 -3.36 -16.95
CA PRO A 76 0.88 -4.20 -16.74
C PRO A 76 1.22 -5.44 -15.90
N TYR A 77 0.22 -6.04 -15.26
CA TYR A 77 0.40 -7.34 -14.61
C TYR A 77 0.69 -8.42 -15.67
N PRO A 78 1.75 -9.26 -15.52
CA PRO A 78 2.11 -10.27 -16.51
C PRO A 78 1.10 -11.44 -16.62
N GLY A 79 0.03 -11.45 -15.83
CA GLY A 79 -1.03 -12.45 -15.86
C GLY A 79 -0.83 -13.63 -14.92
N SER A 80 0.32 -13.74 -14.24
CA SER A 80 0.56 -14.73 -13.18
C SER A 80 1.67 -14.30 -12.21
N GLY A 81 1.70 -14.93 -11.03
CA GLY A 81 2.69 -14.67 -9.99
C GLY A 81 2.22 -13.65 -8.95
N SER A 82 2.85 -13.67 -7.78
CA SER A 82 2.65 -12.66 -6.73
C SER A 82 3.84 -11.70 -6.71
N HIS A 83 3.62 -10.49 -6.19
CA HIS A 83 4.64 -9.45 -6.03
C HIS A 83 5.46 -9.19 -7.31
N GLN A 84 4.79 -9.25 -8.46
CA GLN A 84 5.40 -8.95 -9.74
C GLN A 84 5.74 -7.45 -9.82
N PRO A 85 6.81 -7.08 -10.54
CA PRO A 85 7.19 -5.69 -10.77
C PRO A 85 6.23 -5.04 -11.78
N CYS A 86 5.04 -4.70 -11.31
CA CYS A 86 3.95 -4.09 -12.08
C CYS A 86 3.19 -3.06 -11.24
N ALA A 87 2.35 -2.30 -11.93
CA ALA A 87 1.48 -1.29 -11.35
C ALA A 87 0.24 -1.95 -10.74
N TRP A 88 -0.37 -1.25 -9.80
CA TRP A 88 -1.68 -1.64 -9.28
C TRP A 88 -2.79 -1.36 -10.29
N ASP A 89 -3.87 -2.13 -10.22
CA ASP A 89 -5.06 -1.98 -11.07
C ASP A 89 -5.98 -0.82 -10.62
N HIS A 90 -5.87 -0.38 -9.35
CA HIS A 90 -6.83 0.54 -8.77
C HIS A 90 -6.26 1.41 -7.64
N PRO A 91 -6.70 2.68 -7.45
CA PRO A 91 -6.25 3.54 -6.34
C PRO A 91 -6.48 2.95 -4.95
N PHE A 92 -7.54 2.15 -4.76
CA PHE A 92 -7.79 1.45 -3.50
C PHE A 92 -6.73 0.39 -3.15
N ARG A 93 -5.84 0.02 -4.07
CA ARG A 93 -4.68 -0.80 -3.69
C ARG A 93 -3.71 0.01 -2.82
N ALA A 94 -3.55 1.30 -3.08
CA ALA A 94 -2.74 2.21 -2.26
C ALA A 94 -3.46 2.63 -0.96
N LEU A 95 -4.74 3.01 -1.08
CA LEU A 95 -5.56 3.60 -0.02
C LEU A 95 -6.88 2.82 0.08
N GLN A 96 -6.81 1.65 0.70
CA GLN A 96 -7.92 0.72 0.75
C GLN A 96 -8.96 1.18 1.79
N PRO A 97 -10.27 1.22 1.47
CA PRO A 97 -11.30 1.44 2.47
C PRO A 97 -11.23 0.37 3.57
N SER A 98 -11.63 0.71 4.80
CA SER A 98 -11.75 -0.28 5.88
C SER A 98 -12.93 -1.22 5.67
N GLY A 99 -13.93 -0.76 4.94
CA GLY A 99 -15.20 -1.45 4.77
C GLY A 99 -16.08 -1.41 6.03
N GLU A 100 -15.62 -0.77 7.11
CA GLU A 100 -16.31 -0.69 8.39
C GLU A 100 -16.39 0.76 8.88
N ALA A 101 -17.59 1.17 9.29
CA ALA A 101 -17.87 2.53 9.71
C ALA A 101 -16.97 2.97 10.87
N GLY A 102 -16.27 4.10 10.69
CA GLY A 102 -15.38 4.67 11.72
C GLY A 102 -14.06 3.90 11.94
N VAL A 103 -13.78 2.87 11.15
CA VAL A 103 -12.50 2.14 11.19
C VAL A 103 -11.58 2.71 10.09
N PRO A 104 -10.32 3.03 10.39
CA PRO A 104 -9.36 3.43 9.36
C PRO A 104 -9.09 2.32 8.35
N GLY A 105 -8.96 2.70 7.08
CA GLY A 105 -8.59 1.80 5.99
C GLY A 105 -7.12 1.37 6.02
N THR A 106 -6.75 0.49 5.08
CA THR A 106 -5.34 0.08 4.91
C THR A 106 -4.63 1.06 4.00
N VAL A 107 -3.53 1.63 4.49
CA VAL A 107 -2.68 2.56 3.75
C VAL A 107 -1.36 1.86 3.41
N ARG A 108 -1.05 1.72 2.12
CA ARG A 108 0.19 1.06 1.63
C ARG A 108 1.30 2.03 1.21
N ILE A 109 0.99 3.32 1.08
CA ILE A 109 1.97 4.37 0.78
C ILE A 109 2.35 5.12 2.07
N ALA A 110 3.57 5.62 2.16
CA ALA A 110 4.06 6.42 3.27
C ALA A 110 4.00 7.91 2.97
N GLY A 111 4.22 8.72 4.01
CA GLY A 111 4.41 10.16 3.86
C GLY A 111 5.59 10.49 2.94
N GLY A 112 5.38 11.35 1.94
CA GLY A 112 6.39 11.74 0.95
C GLY A 112 6.42 10.85 -0.30
N ASP A 113 5.66 9.75 -0.33
CA ASP A 113 5.52 8.91 -1.51
C ASP A 113 4.64 9.58 -2.58
N THR A 114 4.76 9.12 -3.82
CA THR A 114 3.93 9.54 -4.95
C THR A 114 3.09 8.37 -5.46
N LEU A 115 1.79 8.55 -5.59
CA LEU A 115 0.89 7.67 -6.32
C LEU A 115 0.58 8.29 -7.69
N MET A 116 1.13 7.69 -8.75
CA MET A 116 0.95 8.10 -10.14
C MET A 116 -0.14 7.27 -10.82
N ILE A 117 -1.25 7.90 -11.17
CA ILE A 117 -2.45 7.24 -11.72
C ILE A 117 -2.49 7.48 -13.23
N ALA A 118 -2.36 6.42 -14.02
CA ALA A 118 -2.52 6.47 -15.47
C ALA A 118 -3.98 6.76 -15.84
N ALA A 119 -4.19 7.35 -17.03
CA ALA A 119 -5.53 7.60 -17.55
C ALA A 119 -6.41 6.35 -17.54
N GLY A 120 -7.67 6.54 -17.19
CA GLY A 120 -8.64 5.48 -16.98
C GLY A 120 -9.86 6.03 -16.24
N SER A 121 -10.90 5.21 -16.13
CA SER A 121 -12.09 5.51 -15.33
C SER A 121 -12.11 4.58 -14.12
N TYR A 122 -11.91 5.16 -12.95
CA TYR A 122 -11.73 4.46 -11.68
C TYR A 122 -12.93 4.74 -10.78
N ARG A 123 -13.79 3.73 -10.64
CA ARG A 123 -14.93 3.82 -9.73
C ARG A 123 -14.44 3.70 -8.29
N LEU A 124 -14.88 4.61 -7.42
CA LEU A 124 -14.55 4.61 -6.00
C LEU A 124 -15.84 4.45 -5.20
N GLY A 125 -15.84 3.52 -4.23
CA GLY A 125 -17.03 3.18 -3.45
C GLY A 125 -17.31 1.69 -3.46
N TYR A 126 -18.50 1.33 -2.98
CA TYR A 126 -18.94 -0.05 -2.90
C TYR A 126 -18.92 -0.73 -4.29
N GLY A 127 -18.30 -1.91 -4.38
CA GLY A 127 -18.15 -2.65 -5.65
C GLY A 127 -16.98 -2.19 -6.53
N ALA A 128 -16.16 -1.24 -6.09
CA ALA A 128 -14.88 -0.93 -6.71
C ALA A 128 -13.84 -2.06 -6.50
N PRO A 129 -12.87 -2.24 -7.41
CA PRO A 129 -11.70 -3.07 -7.12
C PRO A 129 -10.97 -2.59 -5.86
N GLY A 130 -10.68 -3.48 -4.92
CA GLY A 130 -10.07 -3.12 -3.63
C GLY A 130 -11.08 -2.70 -2.56
N ALA A 131 -12.38 -2.75 -2.85
CA ALA A 131 -13.44 -2.51 -1.89
C ALA A 131 -14.24 -3.77 -1.54
N GLU A 132 -13.64 -4.95 -1.69
CA GLU A 132 -14.32 -6.24 -1.45
C GLU A 132 -14.77 -6.41 0.01
N ASN A 133 -14.14 -5.67 0.93
CA ASN A 133 -14.48 -5.60 2.35
C ASN A 133 -15.61 -4.59 2.66
N CYS A 134 -16.05 -3.77 1.71
CA CYS A 134 -17.13 -2.82 1.95
C CYS A 134 -18.51 -3.49 1.96
N HIS A 135 -19.42 -2.93 2.77
CA HIS A 135 -20.77 -3.45 2.93
C HIS A 135 -21.84 -2.58 2.26
N SER A 136 -22.90 -3.22 1.73
CA SER A 136 -24.00 -2.53 1.04
C SER A 136 -24.96 -1.80 1.98
N GLU A 137 -24.92 -2.09 3.29
CA GLU A 137 -25.77 -1.38 4.27
C GLU A 137 -25.21 -0.01 4.65
N TYR A 138 -23.89 0.18 4.52
CA TYR A 138 -23.18 1.44 4.79
C TYR A 138 -22.17 1.76 3.68
N PRO A 139 -22.62 1.86 2.41
CA PRO A 139 -21.73 2.09 1.27
C PRO A 139 -21.12 3.49 1.27
N TRP A 140 -21.63 4.41 2.09
CA TRP A 140 -21.09 5.75 2.27
C TRP A 140 -19.75 5.77 3.00
N ASP A 141 -19.44 4.75 3.80
CA ASP A 141 -18.15 4.60 4.50
C ASP A 141 -17.12 3.84 3.66
N CYS A 142 -17.48 3.41 2.44
CA CYS A 142 -16.55 2.79 1.50
C CYS A 142 -15.72 3.85 0.76
N VAL A 143 -14.83 4.51 1.49
CA VAL A 143 -14.04 5.66 1.01
C VAL A 143 -12.56 5.47 1.30
N MET A 144 -11.70 6.18 0.57
CA MET A 144 -10.26 6.13 0.86
C MET A 144 -10.00 6.63 2.28
N PRO A 145 -9.07 6.02 3.04
CA PRO A 145 -8.54 6.65 4.25
C PRO A 145 -7.82 7.96 3.91
N PRO A 146 -7.60 8.85 4.91
CA PRO A 146 -6.84 10.08 4.72
C PRO A 146 -5.49 9.85 4.05
N VAL A 147 -5.13 10.72 3.10
CA VAL A 147 -3.81 10.71 2.47
C VAL A 147 -2.74 10.93 3.55
N PRO A 148 -1.67 10.11 3.61
CA PRO A 148 -0.58 10.33 4.57
C PRO A 148 0.05 11.71 4.43
N SER A 149 0.38 12.35 5.54
CA SER A 149 1.07 13.64 5.50
C SER A 149 2.49 13.47 4.94
N GLY A 150 2.93 14.39 4.08
CA GLY A 150 4.34 14.50 3.71
C GLY A 150 5.18 14.88 4.94
N PRO A 151 6.48 14.53 5.01
CA PRO A 151 7.34 14.93 6.11
C PRO A 151 7.48 16.46 6.27
N ASP A 152 7.49 17.19 5.15
CA ASP A 152 7.59 18.64 5.10
C ASP A 152 7.15 19.18 3.73
N ALA A 153 7.15 20.51 3.56
CA ALA A 153 6.70 21.17 2.33
C ALA A 153 7.56 20.87 1.08
N ALA A 154 8.82 20.46 1.24
CA ALA A 154 9.69 20.07 0.14
C ALA A 154 9.52 18.58 -0.24
N HIS A 155 8.95 17.78 0.66
CA HIS A 155 8.71 16.35 0.48
C HIS A 155 7.21 16.01 0.67
N PRO A 156 6.30 16.55 -0.15
CA PRO A 156 4.88 16.26 0.00
C PRO A 156 4.57 14.80 -0.38
N THR A 157 3.52 14.23 0.22
CA THR A 157 2.86 13.02 -0.33
C THR A 157 2.05 13.45 -1.54
N ARG A 158 2.17 12.74 -2.67
CA ARG A 158 1.56 13.17 -3.93
C ARG A 158 0.57 12.15 -4.47
N ILE A 159 -0.61 12.59 -4.90
CA ILE A 159 -1.58 11.80 -5.67
C ILE A 159 -1.78 12.51 -7.01
N LEU A 160 -1.21 11.95 -8.07
CA LEU A 160 -1.06 12.64 -9.35
C LEU A 160 -1.62 11.82 -10.50
N GLY A 161 -2.29 12.47 -11.45
CA GLY A 161 -2.52 11.89 -12.76
C GLY A 161 -1.27 11.89 -13.62
N ARG A 162 -1.12 10.86 -14.46
CA ARG A 162 -0.03 10.79 -15.43
C ARG A 162 -0.05 11.99 -16.37
N GLY A 163 1.12 12.61 -16.54
CA GLY A 163 1.28 13.81 -17.38
C GLY A 163 0.89 15.10 -16.67
N TRP A 164 0.77 15.10 -15.33
CA TRP A 164 0.54 16.30 -14.52
C TRP A 164 1.55 17.42 -14.82
N ASP A 165 2.81 17.07 -15.06
CA ASP A 165 3.92 17.97 -15.38
C ASP A 165 3.99 18.37 -16.86
N ALA A 166 3.17 17.74 -17.71
CA ALA A 166 3.05 18.00 -19.13
C ALA A 166 1.75 18.74 -19.51
N GLY A 167 1.11 19.41 -18.53
CA GLY A 167 -0.13 20.15 -18.74
C GLY A 167 -1.40 19.30 -18.63
N CYS A 168 -1.31 18.09 -18.07
CA CYS A 168 -2.43 17.20 -17.81
C CYS A 168 -3.32 16.90 -19.04
N PRO A 169 -2.77 16.27 -20.10
CA PRO A 169 -3.48 16.08 -21.36
C PRO A 169 -4.63 15.06 -21.27
N ASN A 170 -4.58 14.12 -20.33
CA ASN A 170 -5.56 13.06 -20.18
C ASN A 170 -5.65 12.62 -18.70
N PRO A 171 -6.34 13.41 -17.85
CA PRO A 171 -6.49 13.08 -16.44
C PRO A 171 -7.21 11.73 -16.25
N PRO A 172 -6.82 10.90 -15.27
CA PRO A 172 -7.68 9.82 -14.80
C PRO A 172 -8.96 10.37 -14.17
N GLU A 173 -10.09 9.75 -14.49
CA GLU A 173 -11.38 10.00 -13.87
C GLU A 173 -11.53 9.13 -12.63
N LEU A 174 -11.78 9.76 -11.49
CA LEU A 174 -12.13 9.11 -10.23
C LEU A 174 -13.57 9.49 -9.94
N TRP A 175 -14.47 8.53 -9.90
CA TRP A 175 -15.90 8.82 -9.73
C TRP A 175 -16.53 7.96 -8.64
N GLY A 176 -17.46 8.56 -7.91
CA GLY A 176 -18.15 7.89 -6.80
C GLY A 176 -19.23 6.95 -7.28
N THR A 177 -19.26 5.73 -6.74
CA THR A 177 -20.37 4.80 -6.94
C THR A 177 -21.24 4.70 -5.69
N GLU A 178 -22.52 4.38 -5.90
CA GLU A 178 -23.55 4.30 -4.87
C GLU A 178 -23.67 5.61 -4.06
N ARG A 179 -23.20 5.59 -2.81
CA ARG A 179 -23.32 6.71 -1.86
C ARG A 179 -21.99 7.07 -1.21
N ALA A 180 -20.86 6.79 -1.87
CA ALA A 180 -19.54 7.14 -1.35
C ALA A 180 -19.53 8.59 -0.85
N ALA A 181 -19.23 8.80 0.44
CA ALA A 181 -19.37 10.12 1.06
C ALA A 181 -18.38 11.15 0.51
N HIS A 182 -17.23 10.68 0.06
CA HIS A 182 -16.17 11.45 -0.60
C HIS A 182 -15.28 10.50 -1.40
N LEU A 183 -14.50 11.06 -2.34
CA LEU A 183 -13.57 10.29 -3.16
C LEU A 183 -12.16 10.31 -2.57
N LEU A 184 -11.71 11.48 -2.12
CA LEU A 184 -10.41 11.72 -1.51
C LEU A 184 -10.62 12.35 -0.14
N ASP A 185 -9.92 11.83 0.86
CA ASP A 185 -9.90 12.36 2.23
C ASP A 185 -8.55 13.03 2.51
N LEU A 186 -8.59 14.31 2.88
CA LEU A 186 -7.42 15.10 3.30
C LEU A 186 -7.53 15.53 4.77
N SER A 187 -8.45 14.92 5.53
CA SER A 187 -8.67 15.24 6.93
C SER A 187 -7.42 14.95 7.76
N GLY A 188 -6.84 16.01 8.34
CA GLY A 188 -5.60 15.90 9.11
C GLY A 188 -4.34 15.67 8.27
N THR A 189 -4.44 15.76 6.94
CA THR A 189 -3.30 15.67 6.03
C THR A 189 -2.56 17.01 5.95
N HIS A 190 -1.24 16.96 6.07
CA HIS A 190 -0.34 18.10 5.84
C HIS A 190 0.66 17.77 4.74
N TYR A 191 1.09 18.79 4.00
CA TYR A 191 2.08 18.63 2.91
C TYR A 191 1.67 17.53 1.92
N ALA A 192 0.49 17.70 1.32
CA ALA A 192 0.03 16.84 0.24
C ALA A 192 -0.14 17.63 -1.06
N GLU A 193 0.12 16.97 -2.18
CA GLU A 193 -0.06 17.50 -3.52
C GLU A 193 -1.03 16.62 -4.30
N ILE A 194 -2.11 17.22 -4.78
CA ILE A 194 -3.13 16.56 -5.59
C ILE A 194 -3.19 17.30 -6.91
N ALA A 195 -2.92 16.62 -8.03
CA ALA A 195 -2.91 17.27 -9.34
C ALA A 195 -3.30 16.31 -10.46
N CYS A 196 -3.83 16.89 -11.54
CA CYS A 196 -4.19 16.17 -12.75
C CYS A 196 -5.18 15.02 -12.54
N LEU A 197 -6.24 15.23 -11.76
CA LEU A 197 -7.32 14.27 -11.57
C LEU A 197 -8.63 14.90 -12.05
N GLU A 198 -9.53 14.09 -12.61
CA GLU A 198 -10.93 14.44 -12.81
C GLU A 198 -11.74 13.77 -11.69
N LEU A 199 -12.52 14.55 -10.94
CA LEU A 199 -13.24 14.14 -9.72
C LEU A 199 -14.73 14.45 -9.84
#